data_AF-A0A5K1B155-F1
#
_entry.id   AF-A0A5K1B155-F1
#
_cell.length_a   1.000
_cell.length_b   1.000
_cell.length_c   1.000
_cell.angle_alpha   90.00
_cell.angle_beta   90.00
_cell.angle_gamma   90.00
#
_symmetry.space_group_name_H-M   'P 1'
#
loop_
_entity.id
_entity.type
_entity.pdbx_description
1 polymer ?
#
loop_
_entity_poly.entity_id
_entity_poly.type
_entity_poly.pdbx_seq_one_letter_code
_entity_poly.pdbx_strand_id
1 'polypeptide(L)'
;SAGDVLEDDPVGRLKVFVYDLPSKYNTKILRKDPRCLTHMFAAEIFMHRFLLSSPVRTLNPEEADWFYTPVYTTCDLTPSGLPLPFKSPRMMRSAIQLISTNWPYWNRTEGADHFFVVPHDFGACFHYQ
;
A
#
# COMPACT_ATOMS: atom_id res chain seq x y z
N SER A 1 -35.29 -29.93 -8.10
CA SER A 1 -34.59 -29.10 -7.12
C SER A 1 -33.21 -28.78 -7.65
N ALA A 2 -33.07 -27.62 -8.29
CA ALA A 2 -31.76 -27.10 -8.68
C ALA A 2 -31.19 -26.47 -7.41
N GLY A 3 -30.14 -27.09 -6.87
CA GLY A 3 -29.44 -26.61 -5.68
C GLY A 3 -28.87 -25.22 -5.94
N ASP A 4 -28.95 -24.42 -4.88
CA ASP A 4 -28.43 -23.07 -4.73
C ASP A 4 -27.11 -22.87 -5.49
N VAL A 5 -27.19 -22.20 -6.64
CA VAL A 5 -26.05 -21.46 -7.15
C VAL A 5 -25.94 -20.28 -6.22
N LEU A 6 -25.00 -20.35 -5.28
CA LEU A 6 -24.62 -19.22 -4.44
C LEU A 6 -24.56 -17.99 -5.34
N GLU A 7 -25.36 -16.97 -5.05
CA GLU A 7 -25.14 -15.64 -5.60
C GLU A 7 -23.71 -15.28 -5.22
N ASP A 8 -22.79 -15.34 -6.19
CA ASP A 8 -21.45 -14.80 -6.02
C ASP A 8 -21.64 -13.31 -5.71
N ASP A 9 -21.59 -12.95 -4.43
CA ASP A 9 -21.30 -11.60 -3.99
C ASP A 9 -19.77 -11.47 -4.01
N PRO A 10 -19.16 -10.98 -5.12
CA PRO A 10 -17.72 -10.84 -5.21
C PRO A 10 -17.15 -9.81 -4.22
N VAL A 11 -18.02 -9.06 -3.52
CA VAL A 11 -17.67 -8.10 -2.46
C VAL A 11 -17.75 -8.76 -1.07
N GLY A 12 -18.00 -10.07 -1.01
CA GLY A 12 -18.18 -10.87 0.19
C GLY A 12 -17.27 -10.43 1.34
N ARG A 13 -17.89 -9.74 2.30
CA ARG A 13 -17.39 -9.36 3.63
C ARG A 13 -16.15 -8.46 3.71
N LEU A 14 -15.18 -8.53 2.78
CA LEU A 14 -13.90 -7.85 2.92
C LEU A 14 -14.02 -6.34 2.66
N LYS A 15 -13.61 -5.56 3.66
CA LYS A 15 -13.49 -4.10 3.57
C LYS A 15 -12.07 -3.65 3.85
N VAL A 16 -11.50 -2.88 2.93
CA VAL A 16 -10.15 -2.32 3.05
C VAL A 16 -10.24 -0.80 3.14
N PHE A 17 -9.74 -0.24 4.24
CA PHE A 17 -9.53 1.21 4.35
C PHE A 17 -8.17 1.57 3.75
N VAL A 18 -8.12 2.62 2.94
CA VAL A 18 -6.88 3.12 2.33
C VAL A 18 -6.52 4.45 2.99
N TYR A 19 -5.34 4.53 3.61
CA TYR A 19 -4.86 5.79 4.19
C TYR A 19 -4.66 6.86 3.12
N ASP A 20 -5.13 8.07 3.40
CA ASP A 20 -4.78 9.26 2.64
C ASP A 20 -3.45 9.85 3.16
N LEU A 21 -2.35 9.41 2.55
CA LEU A 21 -1.02 9.85 2.93
C LEU A 21 -0.59 11.12 2.18
N PRO A 22 0.22 11.99 2.80
CA PRO A 22 0.88 13.08 2.09
C PRO A 22 1.61 12.58 0.84
N SER A 23 1.46 13.31 -0.28
CA SER A 23 1.99 12.91 -1.59
C SER A 23 3.48 12.55 -1.64
N LYS A 24 4.28 13.04 -0.67
CA LYS A 24 5.70 12.70 -0.51
C LYS A 24 5.98 11.21 -0.34
N TYR A 25 5.00 10.41 0.10
CA TYR A 25 5.13 8.96 0.26
C TYR A 25 4.76 8.18 -1.02
N ASN A 26 4.10 8.82 -1.99
CA ASN A 26 3.58 8.13 -3.17
C ASN A 26 3.62 9.01 -4.45
N THR A 27 2.53 9.70 -4.76
CA THR A 27 2.25 10.41 -6.00
C THR A 27 3.30 11.46 -6.36
N LYS A 28 3.95 12.10 -5.39
CA LYS A 28 5.04 13.07 -5.67
C LYS A 28 6.28 12.36 -6.25
N ILE A 29 6.63 11.18 -5.74
CA ILE A 29 7.78 10.41 -6.22
C ILE A 29 7.47 9.84 -7.61
N LEU A 30 6.26 9.31 -7.79
CA LEU A 30 5.79 8.85 -9.10
C LEU A 30 5.81 9.96 -10.16
N ARG A 31 5.37 11.18 -9.81
CA ARG A 31 5.42 12.34 -10.71
C ARG A 31 6.85 12.76 -11.05
N LYS A 32 7.79 12.58 -10.12
CA LYS A 32 9.22 12.87 -10.34
C LYS A 32 9.82 11.89 -11.36
N ASP A 33 9.42 10.62 -11.32
CA ASP A 33 9.94 9.60 -12.24
C ASP A 33 8.85 8.62 -12.72
N PRO A 34 8.21 8.89 -13.87
CA PRO A 34 7.14 8.04 -14.41
C PRO A 34 7.59 6.63 -14.81
N ARG A 35 8.90 6.36 -14.94
CA ARG A 35 9.42 5.02 -15.26
C ARG A 35 9.02 3.98 -14.23
N CYS A 36 8.70 4.42 -13.01
CA CYS A 36 8.03 3.62 -11.99
C CYS A 36 6.80 2.83 -12.48
N LEU A 37 6.05 3.36 -13.46
CA LEU A 37 4.84 2.69 -13.98
C LEU A 37 5.16 1.45 -14.81
N THR A 38 6.35 1.39 -15.39
CA THR A 38 6.79 0.30 -16.27
C THR A 38 7.92 -0.53 -15.64
N HIS A 39 8.33 -0.20 -14.42
CA HIS A 39 9.36 -0.90 -13.67
C HIS A 39 8.82 -2.22 -13.08
N MET A 40 9.67 -3.22 -12.88
CA MET A 40 9.28 -4.53 -12.33
C MET A 40 8.59 -4.45 -10.95
N PHE A 41 8.84 -3.37 -10.20
CA PHE A 41 8.28 -3.13 -8.87
C PHE A 41 7.03 -2.23 -8.86
N ALA A 42 6.43 -1.96 -10.01
CA ALA A 42 5.23 -1.12 -10.13
C ALA A 42 3.99 -1.65 -9.37
N ALA A 43 4.04 -2.88 -8.84
CA ALA A 43 2.97 -3.50 -8.07
C ALA A 43 2.48 -2.63 -6.90
N GLU A 44 3.36 -1.88 -6.23
CA GLU A 44 2.95 -0.95 -5.16
C GLU A 44 2.01 0.18 -5.67
N ILE A 45 2.18 0.61 -6.91
CA ILE A 45 1.34 1.64 -7.56
C ILE A 45 0.04 1.03 -8.06
N PHE A 46 0.12 -0.13 -8.71
CA PHE A 46 -1.07 -0.79 -9.26
C PHE A 46 -1.99 -1.31 -8.18
N MET A 47 -1.46 -1.83 -7.06
CA MET A 47 -2.28 -2.20 -5.89
C MET A 47 -3.01 -0.97 -5.33
N HIS A 48 -2.31 0.16 -5.18
CA HIS A 48 -2.94 1.38 -4.71
C HIS A 48 -4.07 1.84 -5.64
N ARG A 49 -3.83 1.90 -6.96
CA ARG A 49 -4.86 2.26 -7.94
C ARG A 49 -6.04 1.28 -7.94
N PHE A 50 -5.73 -0.01 -7.88
CA PHE A 50 -6.73 -1.08 -7.81
C PHE A 50 -7.65 -0.89 -6.60
N LEU A 51 -7.08 -0.73 -5.39
CA LEU A 51 -7.86 -0.52 -4.18
C LEU A 51 -8.67 0.78 -4.25
N LEU A 52 -8.13 1.88 -4.81
CA LEU A 52 -8.89 3.12 -4.96
C LEU A 52 -10.16 2.97 -5.80
N SER A 53 -10.15 2.07 -6.80
CA SER A 53 -11.29 1.78 -7.68
C SER A 53 -12.08 0.52 -7.32
N SER A 54 -11.64 -0.25 -6.33
CA SER A 54 -12.21 -1.57 -6.04
C SER A 54 -13.45 -1.46 -5.13
N PRO A 55 -14.50 -2.26 -5.35
CA PRO A 55 -15.66 -2.31 -4.47
C PRO A 55 -15.36 -2.80 -3.04
N VAL A 56 -14.20 -3.42 -2.80
CA VAL A 56 -13.75 -3.80 -1.45
C VAL A 56 -13.28 -2.59 -0.63
N ARG A 57 -13.03 -1.43 -1.25
CA ARG A 57 -12.58 -0.25 -0.52
C ARG A 57 -13.73 0.34 0.29
N THR A 58 -13.45 0.63 1.55
CA THR A 58 -14.32 1.44 2.40
C THR A 58 -13.70 2.81 2.68
N LEU A 59 -14.56 3.82 2.85
CA LEU A 59 -14.20 5.13 3.38
C LEU A 59 -14.48 5.22 4.88
N ASN A 60 -15.19 4.24 5.45
CA ASN A 60 -15.46 4.14 6.88
C ASN A 60 -14.44 3.20 7.53
N PRO A 61 -13.52 3.72 8.36
CA PRO A 61 -12.51 2.90 9.04
C PRO A 61 -13.07 1.98 10.12
N GLU A 62 -14.32 2.19 10.57
CA GLU A 62 -14.98 1.30 11.54
C GLU A 62 -15.57 0.04 10.89
N GLU A 63 -15.71 0.03 9.56
CA GLU A 63 -16.16 -1.13 8.79
C GLU A 63 -14.99 -1.93 8.21
N ALA A 64 -13.75 -1.45 8.37
CA ALA A 64 -12.59 -2.03 7.71
C ALA A 64 -12.08 -3.29 8.42
N ASP A 65 -11.85 -4.36 7.67
CA ASP A 65 -11.13 -5.55 8.14
C ASP A 65 -9.62 -5.37 8.03
N TRP A 66 -9.17 -4.58 7.06
CA TRP A 66 -7.74 -4.33 6.79
C TRP A 66 -7.46 -2.88 6.44
N PHE A 67 -6.27 -2.43 6.80
CA PHE A 67 -5.78 -1.07 6.55
C PHE A 67 -4.59 -1.08 5.59
N TYR A 68 -4.78 -0.51 4.40
CA TYR A 68 -3.72 -0.37 3.41
C TYR A 68 -3.02 0.99 3.53
N THR A 69 -1.68 0.96 3.58
CA THR A 69 -0.85 2.17 3.63
C THR A 69 -0.06 2.34 2.33
N PRO A 70 -0.44 3.27 1.43
CA PRO A 70 0.15 3.38 0.09
C PRO A 70 1.50 4.12 0.09
N VAL A 71 2.60 3.39 0.31
CA VAL A 71 3.98 3.90 0.29
C VAL A 71 4.71 3.36 -0.94
N TYR A 72 5.29 4.24 -1.76
CA TYR A 72 6.02 3.85 -2.97
C TYR A 72 7.52 3.77 -2.71
N THR A 73 7.93 2.68 -2.07
CA THR A 73 9.29 2.48 -1.56
C THR A 73 10.31 2.17 -2.64
N THR A 74 9.87 1.75 -3.84
CA THR A 74 10.77 1.34 -4.94
C THR A 74 10.90 2.39 -6.04
N CYS A 75 10.27 3.55 -5.85
CA CYS A 75 10.19 4.60 -6.86
C CYS A 75 11.30 5.66 -6.84
N ASP A 76 12.26 5.56 -5.92
CA ASP A 76 13.49 6.36 -6.01
C ASP A 76 14.47 5.62 -6.92
N LEU A 77 14.65 6.09 -8.15
CA LEU A 77 15.43 5.40 -9.18
C LEU A 77 16.78 6.09 -9.45
N THR A 78 17.77 5.31 -9.88
CA THR A 78 19.00 5.82 -10.50
C THR A 78 18.70 6.47 -11.86
N PRO A 79 19.66 7.21 -12.46
CA PRO A 79 19.54 7.66 -13.84
C PRO A 79 19.27 6.52 -14.83
N SER A 80 19.81 5.32 -14.59
CA SER A 80 19.55 4.12 -15.38
C SER A 80 18.22 3.42 -15.08
N GLY A 81 17.45 3.89 -14.10
CA GLY A 81 16.13 3.35 -13.77
C GLY A 81 16.14 2.19 -12.76
N LEU A 82 17.27 1.93 -12.09
CA LEU A 82 17.36 0.93 -11.04
C LEU A 82 16.87 1.49 -9.71
N PRO A 83 16.15 0.72 -8.88
CA PRO A 83 15.64 1.18 -7.60
C PRO A 83 16.77 1.39 -6.58
N LEU A 84 16.68 2.48 -5.82
CA LEU A 84 17.60 2.83 -4.74
C LEU A 84 16.96 2.51 -3.37
N PRO A 85 17.27 1.35 -2.77
CA PRO A 85 16.61 0.90 -1.54
C PRO A 85 17.01 1.71 -0.29
N PHE A 86 18.05 2.55 -0.37
CA PHE A 86 18.62 3.24 0.79
C PHE A 86 17.63 4.15 1.54
N LYS A 87 16.68 4.77 0.83
CA LYS A 87 15.67 5.64 1.45
C LYS A 87 14.42 4.90 1.88
N SER A 88 14.16 3.73 1.31
CA SER A 88 12.97 2.91 1.55
C SER A 88 12.72 2.62 3.05
N PRO A 89 13.70 2.21 3.89
CA PRO A 89 13.44 1.93 5.29
C PRO A 89 13.20 3.20 6.12
N ARG A 90 13.73 4.35 5.70
CA ARG A 90 13.43 5.64 6.34
C ARG A 90 12.02 6.11 5.97
N MET A 91 11.63 5.94 4.71
CA MET A 91 10.30 6.27 4.23
C MET A 91 9.23 5.42 4.91
N MET A 92 9.45 4.10 5.01
CA MET A 92 8.52 3.18 5.67
C MET A 92 8.35 3.53 7.15
N ARG A 93 9.44 3.69 7.91
CA ARG A 93 9.38 4.12 9.32
C ARG A 93 8.65 5.45 9.49
N SER A 94 8.91 6.42 8.60
CA SER A 94 8.23 7.71 8.65
C SER A 94 6.73 7.60 8.35
N ALA A 95 6.32 6.71 7.44
CA ALA A 95 4.90 6.48 7.14
C ALA A 95 4.19 5.80 8.31
N ILE A 96 4.80 4.78 8.91
CA ILE A 96 4.27 4.08 10.11
C ILE A 96 4.12 5.07 11.27
N GLN A 97 5.15 5.87 11.55
CA GLN A 97 5.08 6.90 12.60
C GLN A 97 3.95 7.89 12.34
N LEU A 98 3.78 8.32 11.08
CA LEU A 98 2.71 9.24 10.71
C LEU A 98 1.34 8.63 10.99
N ILE A 99 1.09 7.40 10.54
CA ILE A 99 -0.23 6.77 10.69
C ILE A 99 -0.55 6.41 12.14
N SER A 100 0.45 6.01 12.92
CA SER A 100 0.28 5.69 14.34
C SER A 100 0.06 6.90 15.23
N THR A 101 0.52 8.08 14.79
CA THR A 101 0.40 9.33 15.54
C THR A 101 -0.88 10.09 15.19
N ASN A 102 -1.29 10.07 13.91
CA ASN A 102 -2.37 10.92 13.43
C ASN A 102 -3.74 10.23 13.39
N TRP A 103 -3.79 8.90 13.43
CA TRP A 103 -5.05 8.15 13.43
C TRP A 103 -5.04 7.09 14.55
N PRO A 104 -6.20 6.77 15.14
CA PRO A 104 -6.27 5.79 16.22
C PRO A 104 -6.11 4.35 15.71
N TYR A 105 -6.29 4.09 14.40
CA TYR A 105 -6.48 2.74 13.85
C TYR A 105 -5.27 1.83 14.03
N TRP A 106 -4.06 2.35 13.79
CA TRP A 106 -2.81 1.59 13.97
C TRP A 106 -2.65 1.08 15.40
N ASN A 107 -2.96 1.92 16.38
CA ASN A 107 -2.73 1.59 17.80
C ASN A 107 -3.76 0.59 18.35
N ARG A 108 -4.85 0.29 17.63
CA ARG A 108 -5.85 -0.71 18.05
C ARG A 108 -5.28 -2.13 18.06
N THR A 109 -4.36 -2.41 17.15
CA THR A 109 -3.82 -3.74 16.86
C THR A 109 -2.30 -3.76 16.81
N GLU A 110 -1.67 -2.62 17.11
CA GLU A 110 -0.24 -2.38 16.92
C GLU A 110 0.22 -2.66 15.47
N GLY A 111 -0.68 -2.49 14.50
CA GLY A 111 -0.42 -2.70 13.08
C GLY A 111 -0.73 -4.12 12.57
N ALA A 112 -1.32 -5.01 13.38
CA ALA A 112 -1.57 -6.39 12.97
C ALA A 112 -2.62 -6.52 11.84
N ASP A 113 -3.53 -5.55 11.70
CA ASP A 113 -4.51 -5.43 10.61
C ASP A 113 -4.07 -4.44 9.52
N HIS A 114 -2.79 -4.04 9.52
CA HIS A 114 -2.20 -3.15 8.52
C HIS A 114 -1.33 -3.92 7.55
N PHE A 115 -1.43 -3.59 6.27
CA PHE A 115 -0.58 -4.17 5.25
C PHE A 115 0.03 -3.14 4.30
N PHE A 116 1.15 -3.56 3.71
CA PHE A 116 1.98 -2.77 2.82
C PHE A 116 2.34 -3.64 1.62
N VAL A 117 2.55 -3.02 0.45
CA VAL A 117 3.13 -3.71 -0.71
C VAL A 117 4.59 -3.30 -0.80
N VAL A 118 5.50 -4.27 -0.61
CA VAL A 118 6.96 -4.08 -0.62
C VAL A 118 7.57 -4.98 -1.71
N PRO A 119 7.43 -4.59 -2.99
CA PRO A 119 7.63 -5.51 -4.11
C PRO A 119 9.11 -5.74 -4.49
N HIS A 120 10.05 -5.07 -3.82
CA HIS A 120 11.48 -5.27 -4.07
C HIS A 120 11.89 -6.71 -3.75
N ASP A 121 12.96 -7.22 -4.39
CA ASP A 121 13.49 -8.58 -4.19
C ASP A 121 13.85 -8.92 -2.73
N PHE A 122 14.03 -7.89 -1.88
CA PHE A 122 14.34 -8.06 -0.45
C PHE A 122 13.12 -7.79 0.44
N GLY A 123 11.94 -7.60 -0.14
CA GLY A 123 10.71 -7.26 0.56
C GLY A 123 10.85 -6.02 1.44
N ALA A 124 10.42 -6.13 2.70
CA ALA A 124 10.57 -5.09 3.73
C ALA A 124 12.00 -5.00 4.30
N CYS A 125 12.90 -5.93 3.96
CA CYS A 125 14.29 -5.94 4.40
C CYS A 125 15.13 -5.05 3.48
N PHE A 126 15.03 -3.73 3.66
CA PHE A 126 15.69 -2.75 2.78
C PHE A 126 17.21 -2.57 3.05
N HIS A 127 17.87 -3.58 3.61
CA HIS A 127 19.33 -3.65 3.80
C HIS A 127 19.78 -5.11 3.82
N TYR A 128 20.80 -5.42 3.03
CA TYR A 128 21.69 -6.55 3.25
C TYR A 128 22.89 -6.01 4.03
N GLN A 129 23.18 -6.56 5.20
CA GLN A 129 24.50 -6.45 5.83
C GLN A 129 25.27 -7.73 5.52
#